data_AF-G0HNJ9-F1
#
_entry.id   AF-G0HNJ9-F1
#
_cell.length_a   1.000
_cell.length_b   1.000
_cell.length_c   1.000
_cell.angle_alpha   90.00
_cell.angle_beta   90.00
_cell.angle_gamma   90.00
#
_symmetry.space_group_name_H-M   'P 1'
#
loop_
_entity.id
_entity.type
_entity.pdbx_description
1 polymer ?
#
loop_
_entity_poly.entity_id
_entity_poly.type
_entity_poly.pdbx_seq_one_letter_code
_entity_poly.pdbx_strand_id
1 'polypeptide(L)'
;MREYFIPKTEFNFFDIARAYGLGIVAYALSDESDVTVEDIGFAYKITVGEELNIGNTEEIQRYLPSQDSPSGQYWEYVLKTSNIKNKLKQEVKNFFKDPKNVKGILEKHSNIENIAWVFNSSTKGKKKPKKKEKALSLPQSLELGAGKGIRATIPSTLTEKGLELPPENKDQLYLAILGALNASVYSFHHSGSTTYTYIVYPLPGKVDVEFITTRAITNELRKALANSHKAGLFPTLAYIAVEMEMAKRSSFLEEPTLVPSLIYGVMAKSPQAKDKPYSTGRFPLELVSKVPSEVLSFWRNILRRSDRKGYEDIAMALSKFMAEPTLENYYSYIRLHLRNELRSNSIKFGAYDADPLLEVLKNVGIS
;
A
#
# COMPACT_ATOMS: atom_id res chain seq x y z
N MET A 1 -24.33 6.63 -12.60
CA MET A 1 -23.64 5.70 -11.70
C MET A 1 -23.44 4.34 -12.36
N ARG A 2 -22.17 3.94 -12.57
CA ARG A 2 -21.77 2.63 -13.12
C ARG A 2 -20.89 1.89 -12.10
N GLU A 3 -20.96 0.57 -12.10
CA GLU A 3 -20.18 -0.28 -11.18
C GLU A 3 -19.29 -1.25 -11.95
N TYR A 4 -18.10 -1.47 -11.42
CA TYR A 4 -17.16 -2.48 -11.90
C TYR A 4 -16.60 -3.30 -10.74
N PHE A 5 -16.12 -4.50 -11.02
CA PHE A 5 -15.73 -5.44 -9.99
C PHE A 5 -14.40 -6.15 -10.31
N ILE A 6 -13.46 -6.10 -9.35
CA ILE A 6 -12.23 -6.90 -9.34
C ILE A 6 -12.40 -8.05 -8.34
N PRO A 7 -12.50 -9.31 -8.77
CA PRO A 7 -12.54 -10.42 -7.84
C PRO A 7 -11.19 -10.65 -7.17
N LYS A 8 -11.23 -10.99 -5.88
CA LYS A 8 -10.04 -11.37 -5.12
C LYS A 8 -9.57 -12.74 -5.56
N THR A 9 -8.28 -12.90 -5.86
CA THR A 9 -7.66 -14.19 -6.21
C THR A 9 -6.79 -14.71 -5.07
N GLU A 10 -7.04 -14.24 -3.84
CA GLU A 10 -6.22 -14.51 -2.64
C GLU A 10 -4.79 -13.94 -2.73
N PHE A 11 -4.52 -13.11 -3.75
CA PHE A 11 -3.25 -12.42 -3.96
C PHE A 11 -3.44 -10.98 -3.51
N ASN A 12 -3.40 -10.77 -2.20
CA ASN A 12 -3.84 -9.52 -1.57
C ASN A 12 -3.20 -8.26 -2.21
N PHE A 13 -1.89 -8.27 -2.48
CA PHE A 13 -1.22 -7.11 -3.07
C PHE A 13 -1.62 -6.94 -4.54
N PHE A 14 -1.65 -8.04 -5.28
CA PHE A 14 -2.03 -8.03 -6.68
C PHE A 14 -3.48 -7.56 -6.87
N ASP A 15 -4.40 -8.02 -6.03
CA ASP A 15 -5.83 -7.73 -6.10
C ASP A 15 -6.12 -6.26 -5.77
N ILE A 16 -5.50 -5.73 -4.70
CA ILE A 16 -5.60 -4.31 -4.35
C ILE A 16 -5.03 -3.45 -5.48
N ALA A 17 -3.88 -3.83 -6.04
CA ALA A 17 -3.27 -3.11 -7.13
C ALA A 17 -4.14 -3.13 -8.40
N ARG A 18 -4.81 -4.24 -8.71
CA ARG A 18 -5.79 -4.31 -9.81
C ARG A 18 -7.00 -3.41 -9.56
N ALA A 19 -7.52 -3.40 -8.34
CA ALA A 19 -8.67 -2.57 -7.95
C ALA A 19 -8.37 -1.09 -8.13
N TYR A 20 -7.24 -0.61 -7.58
CA TYR A 20 -6.80 0.76 -7.81
C TYR A 20 -6.49 1.04 -9.29
N GLY A 21 -5.88 0.09 -10.01
CA GLY A 21 -5.62 0.22 -11.44
C GLY A 21 -6.90 0.46 -12.25
N LEU A 22 -7.95 -0.31 -11.98
CA LEU A 22 -9.25 -0.12 -12.63
C LEU A 22 -9.94 1.17 -12.18
N GLY A 23 -9.84 1.53 -10.90
CA GLY A 23 -10.32 2.81 -10.38
C GLY A 23 -9.66 4.00 -11.09
N ILE A 24 -8.35 3.96 -11.31
CA ILE A 24 -7.60 5.00 -12.05
C ILE A 24 -8.03 5.09 -13.50
N VAL A 25 -8.25 3.94 -14.16
CA VAL A 25 -8.78 3.93 -15.53
C VAL A 25 -10.15 4.62 -15.58
N ALA A 26 -11.05 4.27 -14.66
CA ALA A 26 -12.36 4.90 -14.59
C ALA A 26 -12.25 6.41 -14.30
N TYR A 27 -11.46 6.79 -13.30
CA TYR A 27 -11.26 8.19 -12.89
C TYR A 27 -10.68 9.06 -14.02
N ALA A 28 -9.69 8.55 -14.74
CA ALA A 28 -9.11 9.26 -15.87
C ALA A 28 -10.09 9.45 -17.04
N LEU A 29 -11.01 8.50 -17.24
CA LEU A 29 -12.00 8.55 -18.33
C LEU A 29 -13.29 9.29 -17.94
N SER A 30 -13.49 9.58 -16.65
CA SER A 30 -14.61 10.35 -16.13
C SER A 30 -14.26 11.83 -15.92
N ASP A 31 -13.22 12.31 -16.60
CA ASP A 31 -12.67 13.67 -16.43
C ASP A 31 -12.35 13.99 -14.96
N GLU A 32 -11.78 13.01 -14.24
CA GLU A 32 -11.33 13.14 -12.84
C GLU A 32 -12.48 13.42 -11.84
N SER A 33 -13.67 12.89 -12.13
CA SER A 33 -14.85 12.94 -11.25
C SER A 33 -14.98 11.73 -10.33
N ASP A 34 -15.93 11.78 -9.40
CA ASP A 34 -16.24 10.83 -8.33
C ASP A 34 -16.10 9.34 -8.72
N VAL A 35 -14.92 8.79 -8.41
CA VAL A 35 -14.66 7.35 -8.48
C VAL A 35 -14.21 6.83 -7.14
N THR A 36 -14.88 5.80 -6.65
CA THR A 36 -14.53 5.17 -5.37
C THR A 36 -14.18 3.70 -5.56
N VAL A 37 -13.26 3.20 -4.72
CA VAL A 37 -12.89 1.79 -4.62
C VAL A 37 -13.25 1.28 -3.22
N GLU A 38 -13.98 0.18 -3.15
CA GLU A 38 -14.51 -0.39 -1.90
C GLU A 38 -14.29 -1.91 -1.85
N ASP A 39 -13.78 -2.42 -0.74
CA ASP A 39 -13.73 -3.83 -0.43
C ASP A 39 -15.09 -4.33 0.09
N ILE A 40 -15.79 -5.12 -0.74
CA ILE A 40 -17.09 -5.71 -0.40
C ILE A 40 -16.99 -7.18 0.03
N GLY A 41 -15.80 -7.60 0.50
CA GLY A 41 -15.53 -8.95 0.99
C GLY A 41 -14.96 -9.87 -0.07
N PHE A 42 -15.77 -10.28 -1.06
CA PHE A 42 -15.36 -11.24 -2.11
C PHE A 42 -14.76 -10.58 -3.37
N ALA A 43 -14.95 -9.27 -3.52
CA ALA A 43 -14.44 -8.48 -4.63
C ALA A 43 -14.12 -7.05 -4.14
N TYR A 44 -13.41 -6.29 -4.96
CA TYR A 44 -13.37 -4.84 -4.88
C TYR A 44 -14.37 -4.27 -5.87
N LYS A 45 -15.25 -3.39 -5.40
CA LYS A 45 -16.21 -2.63 -6.19
C LYS A 45 -15.61 -1.27 -6.54
N ILE A 46 -15.71 -0.89 -7.80
CA ILE A 46 -15.35 0.43 -8.32
C ILE A 46 -16.66 1.11 -8.72
N THR A 47 -17.00 2.23 -8.08
CA THR A 47 -18.21 2.99 -8.39
C THR A 47 -17.82 4.27 -9.11
N VAL A 48 -18.49 4.57 -10.22
CA VAL A 48 -18.25 5.77 -11.03
C VAL A 48 -19.54 6.59 -11.05
N GLY A 49 -19.48 7.86 -10.63
CA GLY A 49 -20.62 8.77 -10.67
C GLY A 49 -21.07 9.07 -12.11
N GLU A 50 -20.10 9.43 -12.95
CA GLU A 50 -20.27 9.98 -14.29
C GLU A 50 -20.13 8.95 -15.43
N GLU A 51 -20.40 9.39 -16.67
CA GLU A 51 -20.15 8.61 -17.86
C GLU A 51 -18.65 8.56 -18.22
N LEU A 52 -18.20 7.42 -18.75
CA LEU A 52 -16.81 7.24 -19.16
C LEU A 52 -16.62 7.60 -20.64
N ASN A 53 -15.73 8.56 -20.92
CA ASN A 53 -15.29 8.89 -22.26
C ASN A 53 -14.15 7.97 -22.72
N ILE A 54 -14.51 6.80 -23.25
CA ILE A 54 -13.55 5.78 -23.73
C ILE A 54 -12.63 6.33 -24.84
N GLY A 55 -13.02 7.38 -25.56
CA GLY A 55 -12.17 8.02 -26.55
C GLY A 55 -10.97 8.76 -25.95
N ASN A 56 -11.03 9.09 -24.66
CA ASN A 56 -10.02 9.91 -23.98
C ASN A 56 -8.95 9.07 -23.25
N THR A 57 -8.46 8.01 -23.88
CA THR A 57 -7.44 7.12 -23.26
C THR A 57 -6.10 7.80 -22.99
N GLU A 58 -5.86 8.98 -23.58
CA GLU A 58 -4.66 9.77 -23.33
C GLU A 58 -4.56 10.22 -21.87
N GLU A 59 -5.69 10.45 -21.19
CA GLU A 59 -5.73 10.83 -19.77
C GLU A 59 -5.14 9.76 -18.85
N ILE A 60 -5.32 8.48 -19.19
CA ILE A 60 -4.73 7.36 -18.44
C ILE A 60 -3.19 7.46 -18.44
N GLN A 61 -2.59 8.01 -19.51
CA GLN A 61 -1.14 8.16 -19.61
C GLN A 61 -0.58 9.12 -18.57
N ARG A 62 -1.37 10.07 -18.07
CA ARG A 62 -0.96 10.98 -17.00
C ARG A 62 -0.60 10.23 -15.73
N TYR A 63 -1.18 9.05 -15.49
CA TYR A 63 -0.93 8.19 -14.33
C TYR A 63 0.22 7.20 -14.51
N LEU A 64 0.88 7.19 -15.68
CA LEU A 64 2.08 6.41 -15.93
C LEU A 64 3.32 7.31 -15.80
N PRO A 65 4.25 7.05 -14.86
CA PRO A 65 5.44 7.88 -14.71
C PRO A 65 6.26 7.97 -16.00
N SER A 66 6.66 9.19 -16.38
CA SER A 66 7.60 9.40 -17.48
C SER A 66 8.99 8.86 -17.11
N GLN A 67 9.76 8.43 -18.10
CA GLN A 67 11.08 7.83 -17.86
C GLN A 67 12.10 8.89 -17.41
N ASP A 68 11.92 10.13 -17.86
CA ASP A 68 12.84 11.25 -17.62
C ASP A 68 12.50 12.04 -16.34
N SER A 69 11.45 11.64 -15.63
CA SER A 69 11.04 12.26 -14.37
C SER A 69 11.70 11.55 -13.18
N PRO A 70 11.95 12.25 -12.05
CA PRO A 70 12.25 11.61 -10.77
C PRO A 70 11.25 10.50 -10.38
N SER A 71 10.00 10.59 -10.84
CA SER A 71 8.97 9.54 -10.66
C SER A 71 9.19 8.29 -11.53
N GLY A 72 10.07 8.33 -12.52
CA GLY A 72 10.48 7.18 -13.33
C GLY A 72 11.09 6.05 -12.51
N GLN A 73 11.64 6.35 -11.33
CA GLN A 73 12.18 5.37 -10.38
C GLN A 73 11.11 4.41 -9.84
N TYR A 74 9.82 4.79 -9.82
CA TYR A 74 8.75 3.91 -9.32
C TYR A 74 8.54 2.66 -10.19
N TRP A 75 8.81 2.78 -11.49
CA TRP A 75 8.83 1.60 -12.36
C TRP A 75 9.86 0.57 -11.91
N GLU A 76 11.01 1.00 -11.37
CA GLU A 76 12.03 0.09 -10.85
C GLU A 76 11.61 -0.59 -9.56
N TYR A 77 10.74 0.04 -8.76
CA TYR A 77 10.24 -0.54 -7.52
C TYR A 77 9.09 -1.52 -7.79
N VAL A 78 8.11 -1.13 -8.61
CA VAL A 78 6.98 -1.99 -9.00
C VAL A 78 7.44 -3.22 -9.76
N LEU A 79 8.43 -3.08 -10.66
CA LEU A 79 8.95 -4.17 -11.47
C LEU A 79 10.28 -4.73 -10.95
N LYS A 80 10.64 -4.49 -9.68
CA LYS A 80 11.97 -4.76 -9.12
C LYS A 80 12.55 -6.13 -9.47
N THR A 81 11.73 -7.17 -9.40
CA THR A 81 12.12 -8.58 -9.61
C THR A 81 11.79 -9.11 -11.00
N SER A 82 11.27 -8.29 -11.90
CA SER A 82 11.01 -8.69 -13.28
C SER A 82 12.27 -8.60 -14.13
N ASN A 83 12.54 -9.63 -14.94
CA ASN A 83 13.65 -9.63 -15.90
C ASN A 83 13.30 -8.94 -17.23
N ILE A 84 12.02 -8.57 -17.43
CA ILE A 84 11.50 -8.00 -18.69
C ILE A 84 10.92 -6.60 -18.48
N LYS A 85 11.46 -5.84 -17.51
CA LYS A 85 10.90 -4.54 -17.09
C LYS A 85 10.66 -3.59 -18.25
N ASN A 86 11.66 -3.37 -19.10
CA ASN A 86 11.55 -2.42 -20.21
C ASN A 86 10.48 -2.83 -21.22
N LYS A 87 10.35 -4.13 -21.49
CA LYS A 87 9.27 -4.67 -22.34
C LYS A 87 7.91 -4.44 -21.70
N LEU A 88 7.73 -4.78 -20.42
CA LEU A 88 6.48 -4.56 -19.70
C LEU A 88 6.09 -3.07 -19.63
N LYS A 89 7.05 -2.17 -19.39
CA LYS A 89 6.82 -0.72 -19.40
C LYS A 89 6.18 -0.26 -20.72
N GLN A 90 6.73 -0.68 -21.85
CA GLN A 90 6.23 -0.31 -23.17
C GLN A 90 4.88 -0.97 -23.48
N GLU A 91 4.72 -2.24 -23.14
CA GLU A 91 3.46 -2.94 -23.31
C GLU A 91 2.31 -2.30 -22.53
N VAL A 92 2.52 -1.95 -21.26
CA VAL A 92 1.52 -1.27 -20.42
C VAL A 92 1.13 0.08 -21.02
N LYS A 93 2.11 0.89 -21.44
CA LYS A 93 1.86 2.18 -22.10
C LYS A 93 1.03 2.01 -23.37
N ASN A 94 1.42 1.09 -24.25
CA ASN A 94 0.72 0.85 -25.51
C ASN A 94 -0.67 0.27 -25.30
N PHE A 95 -0.84 -0.60 -24.31
CA PHE A 95 -2.12 -1.21 -23.98
C PHE A 95 -3.15 -0.14 -23.61
N PHE A 96 -2.81 0.76 -22.68
CA PHE A 96 -3.72 1.82 -22.21
C PHE A 96 -3.86 3.00 -23.20
N LYS A 97 -3.12 3.01 -24.32
CA LYS A 97 -3.31 3.99 -25.40
C LYS A 97 -4.41 3.60 -26.39
N ASP A 98 -4.80 2.33 -26.41
CA ASP A 98 -5.79 1.83 -27.36
C ASP A 98 -7.19 1.79 -26.72
N PRO A 99 -8.14 2.60 -27.21
CA PRO A 99 -9.53 2.59 -26.73
C PRO A 99 -10.19 1.22 -26.73
N LYS A 100 -9.83 0.33 -27.67
CA LYS A 100 -10.39 -1.02 -27.73
C LYS A 100 -9.96 -1.87 -26.54
N ASN A 101 -8.70 -1.76 -26.13
CA ASN A 101 -8.17 -2.49 -24.98
C ASN A 101 -8.82 -2.00 -23.67
N VAL A 102 -8.93 -0.68 -23.52
CA VAL A 102 -9.56 -0.04 -22.36
C VAL A 102 -11.03 -0.42 -22.27
N LYS A 103 -11.76 -0.36 -23.39
CA LYS A 103 -13.15 -0.83 -23.47
C LYS A 103 -13.30 -2.28 -23.05
N GLY A 104 -12.43 -3.16 -23.57
CA GLY A 104 -12.47 -4.59 -23.25
C GLY A 104 -12.27 -4.89 -21.76
N ILE A 105 -11.39 -4.15 -21.08
CA ILE A 105 -11.24 -4.25 -19.62
C ILE A 105 -12.51 -3.82 -18.89
N LEU A 106 -13.07 -2.66 -19.24
CA LEU A 106 -14.27 -2.15 -18.59
C LEU A 106 -15.46 -3.10 -18.78
N GLU A 107 -15.65 -3.62 -19.99
CA GLU A 107 -16.69 -4.62 -20.29
C GLU A 107 -16.48 -5.90 -19.48
N LYS A 108 -15.25 -6.43 -19.39
CA LYS A 108 -14.91 -7.63 -18.60
C LYS A 108 -15.23 -7.49 -17.11
N HIS A 109 -15.10 -6.27 -16.57
CA HIS A 109 -15.31 -5.99 -15.15
C HIS A 109 -16.68 -5.38 -14.82
N SER A 110 -17.55 -5.14 -15.81
CA SER A 110 -18.84 -4.47 -15.64
C SER A 110 -19.95 -5.33 -15.00
N ASN A 111 -19.81 -6.66 -14.99
CA ASN A 111 -20.82 -7.56 -14.43
C ASN A 111 -20.17 -8.52 -13.42
N ILE A 112 -20.73 -8.52 -12.21
CA ILE A 112 -20.32 -9.40 -11.11
C ILE A 112 -20.50 -10.89 -11.44
N GLU A 113 -21.38 -11.26 -12.36
CA GLU A 113 -21.58 -12.65 -12.79
C GLU A 113 -20.44 -13.16 -13.70
N ASN A 114 -19.80 -12.26 -14.45
CA ASN A 114 -18.64 -12.60 -15.28
C ASN A 114 -17.41 -12.99 -14.44
N ILE A 115 -17.43 -12.69 -13.13
CA ILE A 115 -16.39 -13.04 -12.16
C ILE A 115 -16.30 -14.55 -11.91
N ALA A 116 -17.42 -15.29 -12.04
CA ALA A 116 -17.43 -16.74 -11.82
C ALA A 116 -16.46 -17.50 -12.76
N TRP A 117 -16.02 -16.85 -13.83
CA TRP A 117 -15.05 -17.39 -14.79
C TRP A 117 -13.59 -17.34 -14.28
N VAL A 118 -13.21 -16.34 -13.47
CA VAL A 118 -11.83 -16.20 -12.97
C VAL A 118 -11.46 -17.34 -12.02
N PHE A 119 -12.42 -17.84 -11.23
CA PHE A 119 -12.20 -18.96 -10.31
C PHE A 119 -12.28 -20.34 -10.98
N ASN A 120 -13.15 -20.51 -11.99
CA ASN A 120 -13.41 -21.82 -12.62
C ASN A 120 -12.35 -22.26 -13.65
N SER A 121 -11.49 -21.36 -14.10
CA SER A 121 -10.38 -21.70 -15.00
C SER A 121 -9.23 -22.44 -14.29
N SER A 122 -9.20 -22.44 -12.95
CA SER A 122 -8.18 -23.16 -12.16
C SER A 122 -8.51 -24.64 -11.90
N THR A 123 -9.78 -25.05 -12.04
CA THR A 123 -10.25 -26.40 -11.62
C THR A 123 -10.86 -27.27 -12.72
N LYS A 124 -11.26 -26.73 -13.87
CA LYS A 124 -11.83 -27.56 -14.96
C LYS A 124 -10.79 -27.98 -16.00
N GLY A 125 -10.18 -29.14 -15.75
CA GLY A 125 -9.62 -30.00 -16.79
C GLY A 125 -8.31 -29.52 -17.40
N LYS A 126 -7.19 -30.05 -16.90
CA LYS A 126 -5.85 -29.95 -17.48
C LYS A 126 -5.85 -30.32 -18.97
N LYS A 127 -6.05 -29.35 -19.87
CA LYS A 127 -5.37 -29.37 -21.16
C LYS A 127 -3.99 -28.79 -20.90
N LYS A 128 -2.94 -29.62 -21.00
CA LYS A 128 -1.56 -29.14 -20.99
C LYS A 128 -1.49 -27.94 -21.95
N PRO A 129 -0.98 -26.77 -21.52
CA PRO A 129 -0.79 -25.66 -22.44
C PRO A 129 0.02 -26.19 -23.63
N LYS A 130 -0.49 -25.94 -24.85
CA LYS A 130 0.28 -26.22 -26.06
C LYS A 130 1.62 -25.50 -25.88
N LYS A 131 2.71 -26.21 -26.16
CA LYS A 131 4.13 -25.95 -25.82
C LYS A 131 4.73 -24.57 -26.22
N LYS A 132 3.93 -23.56 -26.60
CA LYS A 132 4.39 -22.29 -27.17
C LYS A 132 4.01 -21.02 -26.41
N GLU A 133 3.04 -21.02 -25.51
CA GLU A 133 2.74 -19.82 -24.72
C GLU A 133 3.22 -20.00 -23.28
N LYS A 134 4.34 -19.37 -22.94
CA LYS A 134 4.88 -19.37 -21.58
C LYS A 134 3.98 -18.52 -20.71
N ALA A 135 3.45 -19.10 -19.64
CA ALA A 135 2.71 -18.36 -18.64
C ALA A 135 3.60 -17.28 -18.01
N LEU A 136 2.98 -16.17 -17.58
CA LEU A 136 3.68 -14.95 -17.21
C LEU A 136 3.87 -14.89 -15.69
N SER A 137 5.11 -14.99 -15.24
CA SER A 137 5.42 -14.87 -13.80
C SER A 137 5.18 -13.45 -13.29
N LEU A 138 4.45 -13.33 -12.18
CA LEU A 138 4.25 -12.05 -11.51
C LEU A 138 5.57 -11.54 -10.87
N PRO A 139 5.87 -10.23 -10.96
CA PRO A 139 6.91 -9.63 -10.14
C PRO A 139 6.60 -9.81 -8.65
N GLN A 140 7.57 -10.28 -7.86
CA GLN A 140 7.42 -10.43 -6.41
C GLN A 140 7.14 -9.12 -5.69
N SER A 141 7.50 -7.99 -6.29
CA SER A 141 7.18 -6.64 -5.78
C SER A 141 5.71 -6.25 -5.97
N LEU A 142 4.96 -6.98 -6.80
CA LEU A 142 3.51 -6.87 -6.97
C LEU A 142 2.74 -7.91 -6.17
N GLU A 143 3.32 -9.08 -5.93
CA GLU A 143 2.77 -10.08 -5.03
C GLU A 143 3.92 -10.87 -4.38
N LEU A 144 4.14 -10.65 -3.08
CA LEU A 144 5.22 -11.32 -2.35
C LEU A 144 5.06 -12.84 -2.41
N GLY A 145 3.81 -13.34 -2.41
CA GLY A 145 3.46 -14.75 -2.57
C GLY A 145 4.07 -15.41 -3.80
N ALA A 146 4.48 -14.64 -4.81
CA ALA A 146 5.20 -15.15 -5.98
C ALA A 146 6.64 -15.59 -5.68
N GLY A 147 7.16 -15.33 -4.47
CA GLY A 147 8.45 -15.83 -3.99
C GLY A 147 8.31 -16.94 -2.95
N LYS A 148 9.28 -17.86 -2.94
CA LYS A 148 9.36 -18.92 -1.93
C LYS A 148 9.82 -18.35 -0.57
N GLY A 149 9.22 -18.82 0.53
CA GLY A 149 9.77 -18.65 1.88
C GLY A 149 9.25 -17.48 2.73
N ILE A 150 8.03 -16.99 2.49
CA ILE A 150 7.41 -15.97 3.34
C ILE A 150 7.14 -16.53 4.74
N ARG A 151 7.50 -15.78 5.78
CA ARG A 151 6.97 -15.96 7.14
C ARG A 151 5.75 -15.06 7.28
N ALA A 152 4.54 -15.62 7.25
CA ALA A 152 3.29 -14.86 7.23
C ALA A 152 2.59 -14.86 8.61
N THR A 153 2.03 -13.72 9.00
CA THR A 153 1.03 -13.58 10.08
C THR A 153 -0.41 -13.48 9.54
N ILE A 154 -0.57 -13.30 8.24
CA ILE A 154 -1.87 -13.34 7.54
C ILE A 154 -2.10 -14.80 7.08
N PRO A 155 -3.31 -15.38 7.26
CA PRO A 155 -3.65 -16.65 6.65
C PRO A 155 -3.50 -16.51 5.14
N SER A 156 -2.48 -17.16 4.60
CA SER A 156 -2.24 -17.20 3.17
C SER A 156 -2.37 -18.66 2.76
N THR A 157 -3.44 -18.95 2.04
CA THR A 157 -3.65 -20.19 1.28
C THR A 157 -2.68 -20.23 0.10
N LEU A 158 -1.38 -20.13 0.39
CA LEU A 158 -0.32 -20.11 -0.62
C LEU A 158 -0.10 -21.52 -1.15
N THR A 159 -0.58 -21.78 -2.37
CA THR A 159 -0.08 -22.90 -3.15
C THR A 159 1.33 -22.60 -3.65
N GLU A 160 2.30 -23.48 -3.36
CA GLU A 160 3.72 -23.37 -3.75
C GLU A 160 4.01 -23.34 -5.27
N LYS A 161 2.97 -23.38 -6.11
CA LYS A 161 3.10 -23.25 -7.56
C LYS A 161 3.16 -21.78 -7.89
N GLY A 162 4.34 -21.32 -8.31
CA GLY A 162 4.60 -19.93 -8.69
C GLY A 162 3.43 -19.30 -9.43
N LEU A 163 3.09 -18.08 -9.03
CA LEU A 163 2.00 -17.31 -9.58
C LEU A 163 2.31 -16.93 -11.04
N GLU A 164 1.98 -17.85 -11.94
CA GLU A 164 2.01 -17.61 -13.38
C GLU A 164 0.59 -17.23 -13.82
N LEU A 165 0.45 -16.02 -14.36
CA LEU A 165 -0.79 -15.63 -15.02
C LEU A 165 -0.85 -16.27 -16.40
N PRO A 166 -2.00 -16.82 -16.79
CA PRO A 166 -2.24 -17.20 -18.17
C PRO A 166 -2.01 -16.00 -19.12
N PRO A 167 -1.40 -16.19 -20.30
CA PRO A 167 -1.16 -15.12 -21.27
C PRO A 167 -2.41 -14.30 -21.61
N GLU A 168 -3.58 -14.93 -21.62
CA GLU A 168 -4.90 -14.33 -21.86
C GLU A 168 -5.37 -13.36 -20.76
N ASN A 169 -4.73 -13.39 -19.58
CA ASN A 169 -5.02 -12.52 -18.44
C ASN A 169 -3.92 -11.47 -18.20
N LYS A 170 -3.16 -11.14 -19.24
CA LYS A 170 -2.07 -10.14 -19.16
C LYS A 170 -2.57 -8.71 -18.92
N ASP A 171 -3.79 -8.42 -19.33
CA ASP A 171 -4.55 -7.21 -18.99
C ASP A 171 -4.64 -6.99 -17.46
N GLN A 172 -4.81 -8.06 -16.69
CA GLN A 172 -4.87 -8.02 -15.24
C GLN A 172 -3.52 -7.60 -14.62
N LEU A 173 -2.40 -8.03 -15.21
CA LEU A 173 -1.08 -7.54 -14.81
C LEU A 173 -0.92 -6.05 -15.13
N TYR A 174 -1.42 -5.59 -16.26
CA TYR A 174 -1.31 -4.18 -16.65
C TYR A 174 -2.11 -3.28 -15.70
N LEU A 175 -3.32 -3.69 -15.28
CA LEU A 175 -4.07 -3.02 -14.22
C LEU A 175 -3.30 -2.99 -12.91
N ALA A 176 -2.76 -4.14 -12.47
CA ALA A 176 -1.98 -4.21 -11.24
C ALA A 176 -0.76 -3.27 -11.27
N ILE A 177 -0.06 -3.19 -12.40
CA ILE A 177 1.06 -2.27 -12.58
C ILE A 177 0.58 -0.81 -12.46
N LEU A 178 -0.49 -0.43 -13.15
CA LEU A 178 -1.04 0.92 -13.11
C LEU A 178 -1.45 1.32 -11.68
N GLY A 179 -2.17 0.45 -10.97
CA GLY A 179 -2.56 0.71 -9.59
C GLY A 179 -1.36 0.76 -8.65
N ALA A 180 -0.40 -0.16 -8.77
CA ALA A 180 0.81 -0.14 -7.95
C ALA A 180 1.62 1.15 -8.12
N LEU A 181 1.78 1.64 -9.35
CA LEU A 181 2.52 2.88 -9.61
C LEU A 181 1.94 4.10 -8.88
N ASN A 182 0.64 4.11 -8.62
CA ASN A 182 -0.08 5.25 -8.08
C ASN A 182 -0.47 5.07 -6.60
N ALA A 183 -0.92 3.88 -6.20
CA ALA A 183 -1.44 3.61 -4.87
C ALA A 183 -0.42 3.05 -3.88
N SER A 184 0.69 2.47 -4.36
CA SER A 184 1.68 1.88 -3.47
C SER A 184 2.70 2.89 -2.95
N VAL A 185 3.11 2.70 -1.70
CA VAL A 185 4.19 3.44 -1.06
C VAL A 185 5.38 2.50 -0.86
N TYR A 186 6.56 2.92 -1.32
CA TYR A 186 7.81 2.19 -1.14
C TYR A 186 8.71 2.93 -0.13
N SER A 187 9.34 2.18 0.77
CA SER A 187 10.39 2.68 1.65
C SER A 187 11.55 1.70 1.71
N PHE A 188 12.76 2.23 1.92
CA PHE A 188 14.00 1.45 1.93
C PHE A 188 14.74 1.66 3.25
N HIS A 189 15.01 0.55 3.93
CA HIS A 189 15.72 0.57 5.21
C HIS A 189 16.98 -0.31 5.11
N HIS A 190 18.10 0.21 5.59
CA HIS A 190 19.37 -0.53 5.60
C HIS A 190 19.72 -0.92 7.03
N SER A 191 19.86 -2.22 7.28
CA SER A 191 20.32 -2.75 8.57
C SER A 191 21.56 -3.61 8.33
N GLY A 192 22.71 -3.08 8.76
CA GLY A 192 24.02 -3.64 8.39
C GLY A 192 24.18 -3.69 6.87
N SER A 193 24.46 -4.88 6.34
CA SER A 193 24.62 -5.12 4.91
C SER A 193 23.31 -5.49 4.19
N THR A 194 22.20 -5.62 4.91
CA THR A 194 20.91 -6.03 4.35
C THR A 194 20.05 -4.81 4.06
N THR A 195 19.52 -4.74 2.84
CA THR A 195 18.51 -3.76 2.43
C THR A 195 17.13 -4.38 2.55
N TYR A 196 16.24 -3.72 3.26
CA TYR A 196 14.83 -4.03 3.35
C TYR A 196 14.03 -3.07 2.47
N THR A 197 13.11 -3.60 1.67
CA THR A 197 12.14 -2.83 0.89
C THR A 197 10.77 -3.06 1.48
N TYR A 198 10.14 -2.00 1.95
CA TYR A 198 8.76 -2.01 2.43
C TYR A 198 7.84 -1.58 1.31
N ILE A 199 6.77 -2.34 1.11
CA ILE A 199 5.76 -2.14 0.07
C ILE A 199 4.43 -2.01 0.81
N VAL A 200 3.75 -0.88 0.70
CA VAL A 200 2.56 -0.58 1.50
C VAL A 200 1.42 -0.14 0.58
N TYR A 201 0.24 -0.69 0.81
CA TYR A 201 -1.00 -0.31 0.14
C TYR A 201 -2.05 0.09 1.18
N PRO A 202 -2.82 1.16 0.94
CA PRO A 202 -4.07 1.37 1.66
C PRO A 202 -5.07 0.29 1.26
N LEU A 203 -5.73 -0.33 2.24
CA LEU A 203 -6.86 -1.22 1.96
C LEU A 203 -8.07 -0.33 1.65
N PRO A 204 -8.77 -0.52 0.51
CA PRO A 204 -9.89 0.34 0.15
C PRO A 204 -11.16 -0.03 0.93
N GLY A 205 -11.48 0.68 2.02
CA GLY A 205 -12.75 0.49 2.74
C GLY A 205 -13.93 1.21 2.11
N LYS A 206 -13.67 2.38 1.52
CA LYS A 206 -14.47 3.13 0.54
C LYS A 206 -13.62 4.36 0.22
N VAL A 207 -12.71 4.22 -0.71
CA VAL A 207 -11.62 5.18 -0.94
C VAL A 207 -11.88 5.93 -2.23
N ASP A 208 -11.86 7.26 -2.16
CA ASP A 208 -11.85 8.10 -3.33
C ASP A 208 -10.54 7.87 -4.13
N VAL A 209 -10.66 7.65 -5.43
CA VAL A 209 -9.50 7.49 -6.30
C VAL A 209 -8.69 8.78 -6.32
N GLU A 210 -9.32 9.97 -6.31
CA GLU A 210 -8.64 11.26 -6.20
C GLU A 210 -7.73 11.29 -4.99
N PHE A 211 -8.18 10.81 -3.83
CA PHE A 211 -7.37 10.79 -2.61
C PHE A 211 -6.05 10.00 -2.79
N ILE A 212 -6.11 8.89 -3.52
CA ILE A 212 -4.95 8.01 -3.76
C ILE A 212 -4.09 8.49 -4.93
N THR A 213 -4.71 9.07 -5.96
CA THR A 213 -4.05 9.55 -7.16
C THR A 213 -3.53 10.96 -7.05
N THR A 214 -4.00 11.74 -6.06
CA THR A 214 -3.46 13.04 -5.68
C THR A 214 -2.00 12.80 -5.34
N ARG A 215 -1.17 13.03 -6.34
CA ARG A 215 0.27 12.81 -6.32
C ARG A 215 0.91 13.48 -5.11
N ALA A 216 0.29 14.49 -4.50
CA ALA A 216 0.76 15.13 -3.28
C ALA A 216 0.93 14.13 -2.13
N ILE A 217 -0.11 13.40 -1.70
CA ILE A 217 -0.02 12.54 -0.49
C ILE A 217 0.98 11.41 -0.71
N THR A 218 0.83 10.68 -1.82
CA THR A 218 1.71 9.55 -2.12
C THR A 218 3.14 10.01 -2.37
N ASN A 219 3.38 11.15 -3.06
CA ASN A 219 4.76 11.65 -3.23
C ASN A 219 5.32 12.30 -1.97
N GLU A 220 4.52 12.94 -1.12
CA GLU A 220 4.95 13.49 0.17
C GLU A 220 5.37 12.36 1.10
N LEU A 221 4.56 11.31 1.19
CA LEU A 221 4.93 10.07 1.87
C LEU A 221 6.22 9.50 1.30
N ARG A 222 6.32 9.33 -0.02
CA ARG A 222 7.53 8.78 -0.65
C ARG A 222 8.77 9.65 -0.41
N LYS A 223 8.65 10.99 -0.43
CA LYS A 223 9.73 11.93 -0.12
C LYS A 223 10.13 11.90 1.36
N ALA A 224 9.15 11.87 2.26
CA ALA A 224 9.38 11.79 3.71
C ALA A 224 10.04 10.46 4.10
N LEU A 225 9.69 9.38 3.39
CA LEU A 225 10.24 8.05 3.61
C LEU A 225 11.57 7.80 2.89
N ALA A 226 11.91 8.59 1.87
CA ALA A 226 13.19 8.48 1.16
C ALA A 226 14.41 8.67 2.09
N ASN A 227 14.22 9.34 3.24
CA ASN A 227 15.28 9.70 4.16
C ASN A 227 15.15 9.14 5.59
N SER A 228 14.13 8.34 5.94
CA SER A 228 13.94 8.07 7.37
C SER A 228 13.05 6.87 7.72
N HIS A 229 13.61 5.98 8.54
CA HIS A 229 13.19 5.53 9.87
C HIS A 229 14.24 4.50 10.35
N LYS A 230 15.14 4.84 11.30
CA LYS A 230 16.11 3.84 11.83
C LYS A 230 15.42 2.77 12.67
N ALA A 231 14.24 3.08 13.19
CA ALA A 231 13.46 2.20 14.04
C ALA A 231 12.68 1.11 13.25
N GLY A 232 12.84 1.02 11.92
CA GLY A 232 12.35 -0.10 11.11
C GLY A 232 10.89 0.01 10.66
N LEU A 233 10.27 -1.15 10.43
CA LEU A 233 8.98 -1.30 9.74
C LEU A 233 7.80 -0.65 10.48
N PHE A 234 7.58 -0.96 11.75
CA PHE A 234 6.39 -0.49 12.48
C PHE A 234 6.32 1.04 12.57
N PRO A 235 7.41 1.76 12.92
CA PRO A 235 7.46 3.22 12.85
C PRO A 235 7.18 3.80 11.47
N THR A 236 7.63 3.11 10.41
CA THR A 236 7.33 3.50 9.04
C THR A 236 5.83 3.39 8.74
N LEU A 237 5.21 2.26 9.11
CA LEU A 237 3.77 2.04 8.89
C LEU A 237 2.91 3.01 9.71
N ALA A 238 3.27 3.24 10.97
CA ALA A 238 2.61 4.21 11.84
C ALA A 238 2.71 5.63 11.27
N TYR A 239 3.89 6.01 10.73
CA TYR A 239 4.07 7.32 10.10
C TYR A 239 3.19 7.48 8.86
N ILE A 240 3.17 6.46 7.98
CA ILE A 240 2.26 6.44 6.81
C ILE A 240 0.80 6.58 7.26
N ALA A 241 0.38 5.82 8.28
CA ALA A 241 -0.99 5.85 8.79
C ALA A 241 -1.38 7.26 9.29
N VAL A 242 -0.50 7.90 10.07
CA VAL A 242 -0.73 9.26 10.59
C VAL A 242 -0.80 10.28 9.47
N GLU A 243 0.13 10.27 8.52
CA GLU A 243 0.13 11.21 7.38
C GLU A 243 -1.11 11.03 6.50
N MET A 244 -1.52 9.79 6.21
CA MET A 244 -2.74 9.51 5.45
C MET A 244 -4.00 10.02 6.18
N GLU A 245 -4.09 9.80 7.48
CA GLU A 245 -5.23 10.29 8.28
C GLU A 245 -5.26 11.82 8.32
N MET A 246 -4.11 12.47 8.51
CA MET A 246 -4.01 13.92 8.47
C MET A 246 -4.42 14.48 7.12
N ALA A 247 -3.94 13.87 6.03
CA ALA A 247 -4.27 14.29 4.67
C ALA A 247 -5.78 14.18 4.38
N LYS A 248 -6.40 13.07 4.82
CA LYS A 248 -7.85 12.85 4.72
C LYS A 248 -8.64 13.94 5.46
N ARG A 249 -8.17 14.38 6.62
CA ARG A 249 -8.84 15.44 7.40
C ARG A 249 -8.69 16.83 6.78
N SER A 250 -7.62 17.05 6.02
CA SER A 250 -7.38 18.30 5.30
C SER A 250 -8.01 18.34 3.90
N SER A 251 -8.46 17.20 3.37
CA SER A 251 -9.07 17.16 2.04
C SER A 251 -10.52 17.67 2.09
N PHE A 252 -10.90 18.49 1.12
CA PHE A 252 -12.27 18.99 0.95
C PHE A 252 -13.20 18.00 0.23
N LEU A 253 -12.91 16.69 0.33
CA LEU A 253 -13.71 15.66 -0.34
C LEU A 253 -15.13 15.64 0.23
N GLU A 254 -16.13 15.54 -0.65
CA GLU A 254 -17.54 15.54 -0.26
C GLU A 254 -17.92 14.32 0.58
N GLU A 255 -17.30 13.17 0.30
CA GLU A 255 -17.45 11.96 1.10
C GLU A 255 -16.15 11.56 1.82
N PRO A 256 -16.24 11.08 3.07
CA PRO A 256 -15.06 10.67 3.82
C PRO A 256 -14.46 9.39 3.23
N THR A 257 -13.21 9.51 2.75
CA THR A 257 -12.40 8.34 2.35
C THR A 257 -12.16 7.40 3.53
N LEU A 258 -12.52 6.12 3.38
CA LEU A 258 -12.34 5.10 4.41
C LEU A 258 -11.18 4.16 4.07
N VAL A 259 -10.10 4.26 4.85
CA VAL A 259 -8.97 3.32 4.82
C VAL A 259 -8.89 2.59 6.16
N PRO A 260 -9.45 1.36 6.30
CA PRO A 260 -9.47 0.65 7.57
C PRO A 260 -8.08 0.18 8.04
N SER A 261 -7.14 0.00 7.10
CA SER A 261 -5.81 -0.51 7.41
C SER A 261 -4.84 -0.34 6.25
N LEU A 262 -3.54 -0.44 6.52
CA LEU A 262 -2.50 -0.64 5.52
C LEU A 262 -2.18 -2.12 5.40
N ILE A 263 -2.08 -2.62 4.17
CA ILE A 263 -1.47 -3.92 3.87
C ILE A 263 -0.02 -3.67 3.52
N TYR A 264 0.90 -4.42 4.15
CA TYR A 264 2.32 -4.22 3.92
C TYR A 264 3.06 -5.52 3.64
N GLY A 265 4.09 -5.41 2.81
CA GLY A 265 5.02 -6.46 2.45
C GLY A 265 6.46 -6.00 2.63
N VAL A 266 7.33 -6.91 3.03
CA VAL A 266 8.76 -6.67 3.20
C VAL A 266 9.55 -7.62 2.32
N MET A 267 10.45 -7.07 1.52
CA MET A 267 11.50 -7.82 0.85
C MET A 267 12.85 -7.53 1.53
N ALA A 268 13.72 -8.53 1.61
CA ALA A 268 15.08 -8.39 2.08
C ALA A 268 16.08 -8.77 1.00
N LYS A 269 17.17 -8.01 0.91
CA LYS A 269 18.29 -8.25 0.00
C LYS A 269 19.60 -8.14 0.77
N SER A 270 20.32 -9.26 0.86
CA SER A 270 21.72 -9.26 1.30
C SER A 270 22.65 -9.00 0.10
N PRO A 271 23.92 -8.60 0.30
CA PRO A 271 24.79 -8.13 -0.79
C PRO A 271 25.00 -9.15 -1.93
N GLN A 272 24.94 -10.44 -1.60
CA GLN A 272 25.18 -11.54 -2.53
C GLN A 272 23.89 -12.26 -2.97
N ALA A 273 22.72 -11.82 -2.49
CA ALA A 273 21.45 -12.46 -2.78
C ALA A 273 20.53 -11.60 -3.65
N LYS A 274 19.64 -12.27 -4.37
CA LYS A 274 18.47 -11.62 -4.97
C LYS A 274 17.52 -11.16 -3.87
N ASP A 275 16.72 -10.13 -4.17
CA ASP A 275 15.60 -9.74 -3.31
C ASP A 275 14.70 -10.96 -3.05
N LYS A 276 14.37 -11.22 -1.79
CA LYS A 276 13.47 -12.29 -1.36
C LYS A 276 12.37 -11.73 -0.48
N PRO A 277 11.15 -12.28 -0.52
CA PRO A 277 10.14 -11.98 0.48
C PRO A 277 10.67 -12.29 1.89
N TYR A 278 10.33 -11.42 2.84
CA TYR A 278 10.76 -11.52 4.25
C TYR A 278 9.55 -11.67 5.17
N SER A 279 8.61 -10.72 5.11
CA SER A 279 7.38 -10.75 5.90
C SER A 279 6.25 -10.01 5.19
N THR A 280 5.03 -10.22 5.65
CA THR A 280 3.81 -9.53 5.21
C THR A 280 2.90 -9.33 6.41
N GLY A 281 2.02 -8.33 6.38
CA GLY A 281 1.07 -8.08 7.45
C GLY A 281 0.09 -6.95 7.17
N ARG A 282 -0.68 -6.63 8.20
CA ARG A 282 -1.71 -5.58 8.18
C ARG A 282 -1.47 -4.65 9.36
N PHE A 283 -1.51 -3.35 9.11
CA PHE A 283 -1.43 -2.31 10.14
C PHE A 283 -2.81 -1.64 10.24
N PRO A 284 -3.55 -1.80 11.35
CA PRO A 284 -4.88 -1.22 11.49
C PRO A 284 -4.82 0.30 11.64
N LEU A 285 -5.83 1.00 11.11
CA LEU A 285 -5.96 2.46 11.22
C LEU A 285 -7.03 2.89 12.23
N GLU A 286 -7.70 1.95 12.90
CA GLU A 286 -8.84 2.23 13.78
C GLU A 286 -8.52 3.21 14.91
N LEU A 287 -7.37 3.06 15.59
CA LEU A 287 -6.99 4.02 16.63
C LEU A 287 -6.64 5.38 16.02
N VAL A 288 -5.85 5.37 14.93
CA VAL A 288 -5.36 6.57 14.25
C VAL A 288 -6.53 7.43 13.76
N SER A 289 -7.58 6.81 13.24
CA SER A 289 -8.76 7.52 12.75
C SER A 289 -9.61 8.16 13.84
N LYS A 290 -9.54 7.66 15.09
CA LYS A 290 -10.34 8.14 16.22
C LYS A 290 -9.68 9.25 17.04
N VAL A 291 -8.36 9.42 16.96
CA VAL A 291 -7.67 10.42 17.80
C VAL A 291 -7.80 11.85 17.25
N PRO A 292 -7.77 12.90 18.09
CA PRO A 292 -7.80 14.30 17.65
C PRO A 292 -6.60 14.69 16.76
N SER A 293 -6.75 15.73 15.95
CA SER A 293 -5.73 16.17 14.99
C SER A 293 -4.45 16.70 15.67
N GLU A 294 -4.58 17.24 16.87
CA GLU A 294 -3.49 17.66 17.74
C GLU A 294 -2.66 16.46 18.18
N VAL A 295 -3.32 15.35 18.53
CA VAL A 295 -2.68 14.09 18.91
C VAL A 295 -1.97 13.47 17.70
N LEU A 296 -2.58 13.49 16.51
CA LEU A 296 -1.92 13.05 15.28
C LEU A 296 -0.67 13.87 14.97
N SER A 297 -0.75 15.20 15.09
CA SER A 297 0.38 16.10 14.86
C SER A 297 1.52 15.84 15.86
N PHE A 298 1.16 15.54 17.11
CA PHE A 298 2.12 15.15 18.14
C PHE A 298 2.78 13.80 17.84
N TRP A 299 1.99 12.77 17.48
CA TRP A 299 2.49 11.46 17.10
C TRP A 299 3.37 11.51 15.85
N ARG A 300 2.99 12.31 14.85
CA ARG A 300 3.81 12.60 13.65
C ARG A 300 5.20 13.09 14.05
N ASN A 301 5.27 14.01 15.01
CA ASN A 301 6.54 14.55 15.49
C ASN A 301 7.42 13.48 16.17
N ILE A 302 6.83 12.60 16.99
CA ILE A 302 7.56 11.48 17.60
C ILE A 302 8.12 10.55 16.51
N LEU A 303 7.27 10.12 15.58
CA LEU A 303 7.62 9.14 14.54
C LEU A 303 8.72 9.69 13.62
N ARG A 304 8.63 10.96 13.22
CA ARG A 304 9.64 11.62 12.38
C ARG A 304 11.03 11.64 13.01
N ARG A 305 11.15 11.63 14.35
CA ARG A 305 12.44 11.67 15.07
C ARG A 305 13.11 10.32 15.25
N SER A 306 12.49 9.23 14.80
CA SER A 306 13.06 7.87 14.88
C SER A 306 14.27 7.64 13.95
N ASP A 307 14.67 8.64 13.18
CA ASP A 307 15.96 8.71 12.48
C ASP A 307 17.13 9.07 13.42
N ARG A 308 16.84 9.59 14.62
CA ARG A 308 17.80 10.00 15.65
C ARG A 308 18.01 8.90 16.68
N LYS A 309 19.28 8.68 17.03
CA LYS A 309 19.69 7.73 18.06
C LYS A 309 19.07 8.10 19.41
N GLY A 310 18.48 7.13 20.08
CA GLY A 310 17.81 7.27 21.38
C GLY A 310 16.31 7.55 21.32
N TYR A 311 15.73 7.71 20.12
CA TYR A 311 14.29 7.94 19.92
C TYR A 311 13.59 6.75 19.24
N GLU A 312 14.35 5.73 18.86
CA GLU A 312 13.83 4.54 18.18
C GLU A 312 12.83 3.78 19.07
N ASP A 313 13.13 3.63 20.35
CA ASP A 313 12.29 2.89 21.30
C ASP A 313 10.91 3.53 21.50
N ILE A 314 10.86 4.87 21.61
CA ILE A 314 9.61 5.62 21.82
C ILE A 314 8.76 5.50 20.55
N ALA A 315 9.36 5.69 19.38
CA ALA A 315 8.65 5.54 18.11
C ALA A 315 8.14 4.11 17.90
N MET A 316 8.95 3.10 18.24
CA MET A 316 8.55 1.70 18.18
C MET A 316 7.39 1.41 19.14
N ALA A 317 7.46 1.84 20.40
CA ALA A 317 6.40 1.62 21.38
C ALA A 317 5.10 2.32 20.99
N LEU A 318 5.18 3.58 20.52
CA LEU A 318 4.03 4.29 19.96
C LEU A 318 3.41 3.52 18.79
N SER A 319 4.24 3.02 17.87
CA SER A 319 3.77 2.27 16.70
C SER A 319 3.10 0.95 17.07
N LYS A 320 3.61 0.26 18.09
CA LYS A 320 2.97 -0.95 18.64
C LYS A 320 1.63 -0.62 19.28
N PHE A 321 1.54 0.44 20.07
CA PHE A 321 0.28 0.90 20.64
C PHE A 321 -0.74 1.28 19.56
N MET A 322 -0.32 1.93 18.48
CA MET A 322 -1.20 2.22 17.33
C MET A 322 -1.70 0.95 16.64
N ALA A 323 -0.82 -0.03 16.44
CA ALA A 323 -1.18 -1.29 15.80
C ALA A 323 -2.06 -2.16 16.70
N GLU A 324 -1.82 -2.15 18.01
CA GLU A 324 -2.46 -2.99 19.01
C GLU A 324 -2.72 -2.14 20.27
N PRO A 325 -3.88 -1.46 20.36
CA PRO A 325 -4.19 -0.53 21.45
C PRO A 325 -4.58 -1.25 22.75
N THR A 326 -3.68 -2.08 23.26
CA THR A 326 -3.82 -2.74 24.57
C THR A 326 -3.32 -1.83 25.69
N LEU A 327 -3.79 -2.09 26.92
CA LEU A 327 -3.32 -1.38 28.10
C LEU A 327 -1.80 -1.53 28.29
N GLU A 328 -1.25 -2.72 28.01
CA GLU A 328 0.18 -3.01 28.09
C GLU A 328 1.00 -2.17 27.08
N ASN A 329 0.55 -2.10 25.83
CA ASN A 329 1.23 -1.30 24.80
C ASN A 329 1.12 0.20 25.11
N TYR A 330 -0.03 0.64 25.63
CA TYR A 330 -0.20 2.01 26.12
C TYR A 330 0.79 2.33 27.25
N TYR A 331 0.88 1.48 28.27
CA TYR A 331 1.82 1.68 29.38
C TYR A 331 3.27 1.67 28.93
N SER A 332 3.63 0.77 28.02
CA SER A 332 4.97 0.71 27.43
C SER A 332 5.32 2.02 26.71
N TYR A 333 4.40 2.53 25.89
CA TYR A 333 4.56 3.81 25.21
C TYR A 333 4.66 4.97 26.20
N ILE A 334 3.69 5.11 27.10
CA ILE A 334 3.62 6.28 27.98
C ILE A 334 4.82 6.32 28.92
N ARG A 335 5.26 5.18 29.46
CA ARG A 335 6.46 5.12 30.30
C ARG A 335 7.71 5.62 29.58
N LEU A 336 7.90 5.22 28.33
CA LEU A 336 9.03 5.67 27.51
C LEU A 336 8.92 7.16 27.16
N HIS A 337 7.71 7.63 26.86
CA HIS A 337 7.40 9.02 26.61
C HIS A 337 7.72 9.90 27.83
N LEU A 338 7.14 9.61 28.99
CA LEU A 338 7.37 10.38 30.22
C LEU A 338 8.85 10.35 30.64
N ARG A 339 9.52 9.20 30.51
CA ARG A 339 10.97 9.09 30.76
C ARG A 339 11.78 10.00 29.83
N ASN A 340 11.37 10.14 28.58
CA ASN A 340 11.98 11.09 27.67
C ASN A 340 11.71 12.54 28.10
N GLU A 341 10.48 12.87 28.49
CA GLU A 341 10.11 14.20 28.98
C GLU A 341 10.83 14.62 30.27
N LEU A 342 11.36 13.68 31.06
CA LEU A 342 12.14 13.98 32.26
C LEU A 342 13.67 14.10 32.04
N ARG A 343 14.22 13.65 30.91
CA ARG A 343 15.67 13.70 30.65
C ARG A 343 16.15 15.12 30.32
N SER A 344 17.08 15.70 31.07
CA SER A 344 17.52 17.09 30.85
C SER A 344 18.01 17.41 29.43
N ASN A 345 18.64 16.46 28.73
CA ASN A 345 19.23 16.65 27.40
C ASN A 345 18.44 15.98 26.25
N SER A 346 17.16 15.67 26.46
CA SER A 346 16.29 15.13 25.39
C SER A 346 15.49 16.24 24.70
N ILE A 347 15.08 15.95 23.47
CA ILE A 347 14.07 16.70 22.75
C ILE A 347 12.74 16.36 23.41
N LYS A 348 12.08 17.40 23.92
CA LYS A 348 10.74 17.33 24.48
C LYS A 348 9.72 17.35 23.35
N PHE A 349 8.71 16.51 23.46
CA PHE A 349 7.58 16.52 22.55
C PHE A 349 6.42 17.32 23.13
N GLY A 350 6.27 17.34 24.47
CA GLY A 350 5.25 18.11 25.17
C GLY A 350 5.82 19.23 26.05
N ALA A 351 4.91 19.97 26.69
CA ALA A 351 5.21 21.01 27.66
C ALA A 351 4.62 20.58 29.02
N TYR A 352 5.30 19.64 29.67
CA TYR A 352 4.86 19.08 30.94
C TYR A 352 5.75 19.57 32.08
N ASP A 353 5.15 19.80 33.25
CA ASP A 353 5.89 20.03 34.48
C ASP A 353 6.50 18.71 34.99
N ALA A 354 7.72 18.77 35.52
CA ALA A 354 8.46 17.58 35.91
C ALA A 354 7.84 16.85 37.13
N ASP A 355 7.29 17.59 38.10
CA ASP A 355 6.76 17.02 39.34
C ASP A 355 5.51 16.14 39.11
N PRO A 356 4.47 16.59 38.36
CA PRO A 356 3.33 15.73 37.99
C PRO A 356 3.75 14.50 37.17
N LEU A 357 4.73 14.64 36.26
CA LEU A 357 5.21 13.54 35.44
C LEU A 357 5.87 12.43 36.28
N LEU A 358 6.63 12.80 37.30
CA LEU A 358 7.26 11.86 38.23
C LEU A 358 6.21 11.09 39.03
N GLU A 359 5.12 11.74 39.43
CA GLU A 359 4.00 11.10 40.12
C GLU A 359 3.28 10.09 39.22
N VAL A 360 2.97 10.47 37.97
CA VAL A 360 2.36 9.56 36.99
C VAL A 360 3.26 8.35 36.73
N LEU A 361 4.57 8.55 36.57
CA LEU A 361 5.52 7.44 36.36
C LEU A 361 5.58 6.45 37.52
N LYS A 362 5.46 6.92 38.77
CA LYS A 362 5.40 6.04 39.95
C LYS A 362 4.16 5.14 39.91
N ASN A 363 3.04 5.66 39.44
CA ASN A 363 1.76 4.93 39.39
C ASN A 363 1.60 4.05 38.15
N VAL A 364 2.31 4.36 37.05
CA VAL A 364 2.34 3.54 35.82
C VAL A 364 3.21 2.27 35.98
N GLY A 365 3.90 2.09 37.11
CA GLY A 365 4.74 0.93 37.43
C GLY A 365 4.18 -0.06 38.46
N ILE A 366 2.94 0.12 38.92
CA ILE A 366 2.29 -0.79 39.88
C ILE A 366 1.34 -1.70 39.10
N SER A 367 1.86 -2.78 38.54
CA SER A 367 1.10 -3.94 38.07
C SER A 367 1.88 -5.21 38.34
#